data_AF-L1J1U8-F1
#
_entry.id   AF-L1J1U8-F1
#
_cell.length_a   1.000
_cell.length_b   1.000
_cell.length_c   1.000
_cell.angle_alpha   90.00
_cell.angle_beta   90.00
_cell.angle_gamma   90.00
#
_symmetry.space_group_name_H-M   'P 1'
#
loop_
_entity.id
_entity.type
_entity.pdbx_description
1 polymer ?
#
loop_
_entity_poly.entity_id
_entity_poly.type
_entity_poly.pdbx_seq_one_letter_code
_entity_poly.pdbx_strand_id
1 'polypeptide(L)'
;MAGLGATGEEKNGGGTKEGEAREEEGKKESTKDKEQKIPQAPVSKSKQAQLKVETTVHNLQATLEHLRGRWEIRKEEIEWGRYLSQGANAVVHICTIRGTTTCVGKKMKNNMKAGCQAYKDLMMEMDVLASIPHHPNVVQFLGACIEDIENPVMFEEYVNGPTLESIFGWSLDLLRALDFLHCRNPMIIHRDVKPANLILSKDLNIMKLMDFGMSKAVSLSERETSIHSGFTGTPLYMAPEVMLTTVGHYTEKADIYSASFVMWYIAVGKRPTSLSPDKLVGIFDRRGKWTSRRSK
;
A
#
# COMPACT_ATOMS: atom_id res chain seq x y z
N MET A 1 70.02 9.50 11.44
CA MET A 1 69.91 8.07 11.80
C MET A 1 69.01 7.44 10.75
N ALA A 2 69.58 6.91 9.66
CA ALA A 2 70.03 5.52 9.47
C ALA A 2 68.82 4.54 9.53
N GLY A 3 68.53 3.68 8.56
CA GLY A 3 69.19 3.26 7.31
C GLY A 3 68.21 2.37 6.51
N LEU A 4 68.35 2.26 5.18
CA LEU A 4 68.88 1.10 4.43
C LEU A 4 67.88 -0.08 4.31
N GLY A 5 67.63 -0.75 3.18
CA GLY A 5 68.12 -0.79 1.80
C GLY A 5 67.14 -1.71 0.99
N ALA A 6 66.91 -1.48 -0.31
CA ALA A 6 67.66 -2.05 -1.46
C ALA A 6 67.48 -3.59 -1.57
N THR A 7 67.16 -4.28 -2.68
CA THR A 7 67.51 -4.19 -4.12
C THR A 7 66.56 -5.13 -4.92
N GLY A 8 66.15 -4.88 -6.18
CA GLY A 8 66.91 -5.06 -7.44
C GLY A 8 66.71 -6.49 -8.00
N GLU A 9 65.89 -6.73 -9.03
CA GLU A 9 66.08 -6.57 -10.49
C GLU A 9 66.63 -7.82 -11.24
N GLU A 10 65.87 -8.17 -12.29
CA GLU A 10 66.20 -8.83 -13.57
C GLU A 10 66.94 -10.19 -13.65
N LYS A 11 66.41 -11.08 -14.51
CA LYS A 11 67.19 -11.69 -15.61
C LYS A 11 66.34 -12.30 -16.73
N ASN A 12 66.83 -12.03 -17.93
CA ASN A 12 66.47 -12.45 -19.28
C ASN A 12 66.61 -13.97 -19.59
N GLY A 13 65.91 -14.39 -20.66
CA GLY A 13 66.27 -15.50 -21.56
C GLY A 13 65.07 -15.88 -22.44
N GLY A 14 65.11 -16.07 -23.76
CA GLY A 14 66.17 -16.06 -24.78
C GLY A 14 65.67 -16.80 -26.04
N GLY A 15 66.12 -16.37 -27.23
CA GLY A 15 66.20 -17.12 -28.51
C GLY A 15 65.01 -17.01 -29.48
N THR A 16 65.08 -16.37 -30.67
CA THR A 16 65.75 -16.72 -31.98
C THR A 16 65.22 -18.01 -32.62
N LYS A 17 64.98 -18.18 -33.94
CA LYS A 17 65.03 -17.39 -35.20
C LYS A 17 64.58 -18.35 -36.34
N GLU A 18 64.23 -17.78 -37.51
CA GLU A 18 64.31 -18.36 -38.88
C GLU A 18 63.40 -19.58 -39.18
N GLY A 19 62.75 -19.77 -40.34
CA GLY A 19 62.84 -19.19 -41.68
C GLY A 19 62.61 -20.37 -42.64
N GLU A 20 61.74 -20.25 -43.64
CA GLU A 20 61.87 -20.85 -44.98
C GLU A 20 60.55 -20.78 -45.77
N ALA A 21 60.68 -20.30 -47.00
CA ALA A 21 59.66 -20.32 -48.05
C ALA A 21 60.08 -21.35 -49.11
N ARG A 22 59.11 -22.04 -49.72
CA ARG A 22 59.24 -22.61 -51.06
C ARG A 22 57.88 -22.95 -51.69
N GLU A 23 57.70 -22.47 -52.91
CA GLU A 23 56.78 -22.91 -53.98
C GLU A 23 57.07 -24.39 -54.33
N GLU A 24 56.26 -25.22 -55.01
CA GLU A 24 55.30 -25.02 -56.10
C GLU A 24 54.53 -26.35 -56.35
N GLU A 25 53.62 -26.36 -57.33
CA GLU A 25 53.00 -27.51 -58.05
C GLU A 25 51.59 -28.03 -57.66
N GLY A 26 50.58 -27.65 -58.47
CA GLY A 26 50.12 -28.56 -59.55
C GLY A 26 48.90 -29.49 -59.37
N LYS A 27 47.77 -29.08 -60.00
CA LYS A 27 46.76 -29.87 -60.77
C LYS A 27 45.66 -30.74 -60.08
N LYS A 28 44.41 -30.33 -60.38
CA LYS A 28 43.35 -30.99 -61.20
C LYS A 28 42.01 -31.42 -60.55
N GLU A 29 40.95 -30.92 -61.20
CA GLU A 29 39.66 -31.56 -61.57
C GLU A 29 38.64 -31.99 -60.49
N SER A 30 37.51 -31.27 -60.43
CA SER A 30 36.24 -31.65 -61.08
C SER A 30 35.01 -31.20 -60.27
N THR A 31 34.09 -30.60 -61.01
CA THR A 31 32.79 -30.04 -60.62
C THR A 31 31.77 -31.14 -60.31
N LYS A 32 31.03 -31.01 -59.20
CA LYS A 32 29.65 -31.51 -59.07
C LYS A 32 28.81 -30.56 -58.21
N ASP A 33 27.65 -30.23 -58.75
CA ASP A 33 26.65 -29.28 -58.28
C ASP A 33 26.22 -29.49 -56.82
N LYS A 34 26.08 -28.38 -56.08
CA LYS A 34 25.30 -28.30 -54.84
C LYS A 34 24.30 -27.15 -54.96
N GLU A 35 23.02 -27.50 -54.99
CA GLU A 35 21.90 -26.57 -54.78
C GLU A 35 22.13 -25.77 -53.48
N GLN A 36 22.24 -24.45 -53.61
CA GLN A 36 22.30 -23.53 -52.49
C GLN A 36 20.90 -23.37 -51.87
N LYS A 37 20.66 -24.03 -50.74
CA LYS A 37 19.64 -23.59 -49.78
C LYS A 37 20.09 -22.26 -49.18
N ILE A 38 19.34 -21.19 -49.44
CA ILE A 38 19.49 -19.89 -48.78
C ILE A 38 19.24 -20.09 -47.26
N PRO A 39 20.19 -19.76 -46.37
CA PRO A 39 19.96 -19.85 -44.94
C PRO A 39 19.09 -18.69 -44.47
N GLN A 40 17.92 -18.99 -43.88
CA GLN A 40 17.15 -17.99 -43.14
C GLN A 40 17.93 -17.57 -41.90
N ALA A 41 18.16 -16.27 -41.74
CA ALA A 41 18.88 -15.72 -40.59
C ALA A 41 18.11 -15.99 -39.27
N PRO A 42 18.79 -16.33 -38.17
CA PRO A 42 18.14 -16.56 -36.89
C PRO A 42 17.49 -15.27 -36.37
N VAL A 43 16.18 -15.34 -36.13
CA VAL A 43 15.38 -14.26 -35.54
C VAL A 43 15.95 -13.90 -34.16
N SER A 44 16.22 -12.61 -33.92
CA SER A 44 16.80 -12.13 -32.66
C SER A 44 15.95 -12.54 -31.45
N LYS A 45 16.59 -12.82 -30.30
CA LYS A 45 15.91 -13.18 -29.04
C LYS A 45 14.83 -12.17 -28.63
N SER A 46 14.99 -10.89 -28.98
CA SER A 46 14.00 -9.84 -28.77
C SER A 46 12.74 -10.00 -29.64
N LYS A 47 12.90 -10.31 -30.93
CA LYS A 47 11.78 -10.57 -31.85
C LYS A 47 11.02 -11.85 -31.48
N GLN A 48 11.72 -12.88 -30.99
CA GLN A 48 11.07 -14.10 -30.50
C GLN A 48 10.25 -13.88 -29.22
N ALA A 49 10.71 -13.00 -28.31
CA ALA A 49 9.95 -12.65 -27.11
C ALA A 49 8.68 -11.85 -27.47
N GLN A 50 8.80 -10.91 -28.41
CA GLN A 50 7.67 -10.11 -28.90
C GLN A 50 6.61 -10.98 -29.58
N LEU A 51 7.03 -11.89 -30.47
CA LEU A 51 6.13 -12.83 -31.15
C LEU A 51 5.41 -13.76 -30.16
N LYS A 52 6.06 -14.17 -29.07
CA LYS A 52 5.43 -14.96 -27.99
C LYS A 52 4.37 -14.17 -27.24
N VAL A 53 4.60 -12.88 -26.98
CA VAL A 53 3.60 -12.00 -26.35
C VAL A 53 2.41 -11.84 -27.28
N GLU A 54 2.63 -11.50 -28.55
CA GLU A 54 1.58 -11.37 -29.57
C GLU A 54 0.76 -12.65 -29.72
N THR A 55 1.41 -13.82 -29.77
CA THR A 55 0.73 -15.11 -29.86
C THR A 55 -0.07 -15.42 -28.58
N THR A 56 0.48 -15.10 -27.41
CA THR A 56 -0.22 -15.31 -26.13
C THR A 56 -1.44 -14.40 -26.03
N VAL A 57 -1.30 -13.13 -26.39
CA VAL A 57 -2.41 -12.18 -26.48
C VAL A 57 -3.46 -12.69 -27.46
N HIS A 58 -3.05 -13.11 -28.66
CA HIS A 58 -3.98 -13.56 -29.69
C HIS A 58 -4.77 -14.80 -29.25
N ASN A 59 -4.09 -15.77 -28.63
CA ASN A 59 -4.76 -16.94 -28.05
C ASN A 59 -5.71 -16.56 -26.90
N LEU A 60 -5.33 -15.57 -26.09
CA LEU A 60 -6.19 -15.05 -25.03
C LEU A 60 -7.36 -14.24 -25.58
N GLN A 61 -7.21 -13.50 -26.68
CA GLN A 61 -8.32 -12.85 -27.38
C GLN A 61 -9.33 -13.88 -27.90
N ALA A 62 -8.86 -15.00 -28.46
CA ALA A 62 -9.73 -16.10 -28.86
C ALA A 62 -10.43 -16.74 -27.65
N THR A 63 -9.77 -16.82 -26.49
CA THR A 63 -10.43 -17.20 -25.24
C THR A 63 -11.43 -16.13 -24.79
N LEU A 64 -11.18 -14.84 -24.95
CA LEU A 64 -12.12 -13.79 -24.54
C LEU A 64 -13.30 -13.62 -25.51
N GLU A 65 -13.24 -14.16 -26.72
CA GLU A 65 -14.32 -14.11 -27.70
C GLU A 65 -15.61 -14.76 -27.23
N HIS A 66 -15.55 -15.82 -26.42
CA HIS A 66 -16.77 -16.41 -25.83
C HIS A 66 -17.39 -15.54 -24.74
N LEU A 67 -16.64 -14.56 -24.23
CA LEU A 67 -17.09 -13.61 -23.21
C LEU A 67 -17.48 -12.25 -23.84
N ARG A 68 -17.01 -11.92 -25.06
CA ARG A 68 -17.26 -10.64 -25.76
C ARG A 68 -18.75 -10.26 -25.81
N GLY A 69 -19.01 -8.96 -25.67
CA GLY A 69 -20.32 -8.33 -25.90
C GLY A 69 -21.11 -7.90 -24.67
N ARG A 70 -20.78 -8.37 -23.45
CA ARG A 70 -21.49 -7.95 -22.21
C ARG A 70 -20.71 -7.00 -21.28
N TRP A 71 -19.38 -7.04 -21.31
CA TRP A 71 -18.50 -6.30 -20.40
C TRP A 71 -17.44 -5.46 -21.12
N GLU A 72 -17.41 -5.50 -22.46
CA GLU A 72 -16.45 -4.71 -23.24
C GLU A 72 -16.86 -3.24 -23.21
N ILE A 73 -15.89 -2.39 -22.86
CA ILE A 73 -16.04 -0.94 -22.80
C ILE A 73 -15.13 -0.36 -23.87
N ARG A 74 -15.71 0.41 -24.79
CA ARG A 74 -14.93 1.08 -25.82
C ARG A 74 -14.12 2.24 -25.28
N LYS A 75 -13.01 2.55 -25.92
CA LYS A 75 -12.11 3.62 -25.47
C LYS A 75 -12.80 4.98 -25.40
N GLU A 76 -13.74 5.26 -26.30
CA GLU A 76 -14.50 6.51 -26.35
C GLU A 76 -15.52 6.64 -25.23
N GLU A 77 -15.87 5.54 -24.56
CA GLU A 77 -16.81 5.53 -23.43
C GLU A 77 -16.15 5.88 -22.09
N ILE A 78 -14.83 6.07 -22.08
CA ILE A 78 -14.02 6.26 -20.87
C ILE A 78 -13.62 7.72 -20.72
N GLU A 79 -14.10 8.35 -19.67
CA GLU A 79 -13.62 9.65 -19.22
C GLU A 79 -12.63 9.45 -18.07
N TRP A 80 -11.35 9.74 -18.32
CA TRP A 80 -10.31 9.61 -17.30
C TRP A 80 -10.37 10.75 -16.30
N GLY A 81 -10.42 10.41 -15.02
CA GLY A 81 -10.42 11.35 -13.91
C GLY A 81 -9.11 11.35 -13.14
N ARG A 82 -9.22 11.55 -11.82
CA ARG A 82 -8.09 11.71 -10.91
C ARG A 82 -7.24 10.44 -10.83
N TYR A 83 -5.92 10.59 -10.87
CA TYR A 83 -4.98 9.56 -10.46
C TYR A 83 -5.21 9.13 -9.00
N LEU A 84 -5.26 7.83 -8.74
CA LEU A 84 -5.37 7.27 -7.39
C LEU A 84 -4.03 6.75 -6.90
N SER A 85 -3.43 5.83 -7.65
CA SER A 85 -2.22 5.15 -7.22
C SER A 85 -1.48 4.49 -8.39
N GLN A 86 -0.26 4.06 -8.12
CA GLN A 86 0.58 3.34 -9.06
C GLN A 86 1.14 2.10 -8.36
N GLY A 87 0.74 0.93 -8.83
CA GLY A 87 1.31 -0.35 -8.41
C GLY A 87 2.52 -0.74 -9.27
N ALA A 88 3.04 -1.94 -9.03
CA ALA A 88 4.10 -2.52 -9.84
C ALA A 88 3.68 -2.65 -11.32
N ASN A 89 2.49 -3.20 -11.56
CA ASN A 89 2.03 -3.61 -12.89
C ASN A 89 0.97 -2.68 -13.51
N ALA A 90 0.36 -1.79 -12.72
CA ALA A 90 -0.75 -0.96 -13.19
C ALA A 90 -0.70 0.45 -12.59
N VAL A 91 -1.38 1.37 -13.27
CA VAL A 91 -1.72 2.70 -12.79
C VAL A 91 -3.24 2.77 -12.62
N VAL A 92 -3.69 3.30 -11.50
CA VAL A 92 -5.08 3.30 -11.09
C VAL A 92 -5.62 4.72 -11.11
N HIS A 93 -6.76 4.91 -11.77
CA HIS A 93 -7.45 6.20 -11.85
C HIS A 93 -8.92 6.05 -11.43
N ILE A 94 -9.52 7.13 -10.97
CA ILE A 94 -10.97 7.28 -11.02
C ILE A 94 -11.33 7.56 -12.47
N CYS A 95 -12.34 6.89 -13.00
CA CYS A 95 -12.88 7.14 -14.33
C CYS A 95 -14.40 7.28 -14.27
N THR A 96 -14.99 7.86 -15.31
CA THR A 96 -16.43 7.79 -15.57
C THR A 96 -16.65 7.00 -16.86
N ILE A 97 -17.45 5.95 -16.81
CA ILE A 97 -17.86 5.17 -17.98
C ILE A 97 -19.25 5.63 -18.42
N ARG A 98 -19.41 5.87 -19.74
CA ARG A 98 -20.69 6.27 -20.37
C ARG A 98 -21.34 7.52 -19.74
N GLY A 99 -20.52 8.42 -19.18
CA GLY A 99 -20.97 9.65 -18.54
C GLY A 99 -21.75 9.49 -17.22
N THR A 100 -22.00 8.25 -16.75
CA THR A 100 -22.86 8.01 -15.58
C THR A 100 -22.19 7.21 -14.47
N THR A 101 -21.26 6.33 -14.81
CA THR A 101 -20.74 5.34 -13.85
C THR A 101 -19.34 5.72 -13.41
N THR A 102 -19.21 6.25 -12.19
CA THR A 102 -17.90 6.45 -11.56
C THR A 102 -17.31 5.11 -11.12
N CYS A 103 -16.07 4.84 -11.53
CA CYS A 103 -15.41 3.56 -11.34
C CYS A 103 -13.90 3.73 -11.12
N VAL A 104 -13.23 2.63 -10.78
CA VAL A 104 -11.78 2.53 -10.78
C VAL A 104 -11.31 1.91 -12.09
N GLY A 105 -10.45 2.62 -12.82
CA GLY A 105 -9.76 2.11 -14.01
C GLY A 105 -8.34 1.68 -13.67
N LYS A 106 -8.07 0.37 -13.73
CA LYS A 106 -6.73 -0.24 -13.52
C LYS A 106 -6.07 -0.45 -14.89
N LYS A 107 -5.26 0.52 -15.30
CA LYS A 107 -4.53 0.50 -16.58
C LYS A 107 -3.19 -0.20 -16.41
N MET A 108 -2.98 -1.29 -17.14
CA MET A 108 -1.69 -1.99 -17.15
C MET A 108 -0.58 -1.13 -17.73
N LYS A 109 0.63 -1.27 -17.20
CA LYS A 109 1.82 -0.66 -17.78
C LYS A 109 2.43 -1.62 -18.78
N ASN A 110 2.74 -1.15 -19.99
CA ASN A 110 3.56 -1.91 -20.92
C ASN A 110 4.95 -2.14 -20.29
N ASN A 111 5.22 -3.39 -19.89
CA ASN A 111 6.50 -3.79 -19.36
C ASN A 111 6.98 -4.99 -20.18
N MET A 112 7.70 -4.74 -21.29
CA MET A 112 8.21 -5.76 -22.23
C MET A 112 8.94 -6.95 -21.58
N LYS A 113 9.41 -6.81 -20.33
CA LYS A 113 10.07 -7.88 -19.56
C LYS A 113 9.12 -8.72 -18.68
N ALA A 114 7.96 -8.19 -18.30
CA ALA A 114 6.96 -8.85 -17.45
C ALA A 114 5.66 -9.20 -18.19
N GLY A 115 5.53 -8.77 -19.46
CA GLY A 115 4.26 -8.73 -20.20
C GLY A 115 3.46 -10.02 -20.21
N CYS A 116 4.09 -11.20 -20.34
CA CYS A 116 3.33 -12.45 -20.37
C CYS A 116 2.72 -12.82 -19.01
N GLN A 117 3.43 -12.59 -17.90
CA GLN A 117 2.91 -12.96 -16.57
C GLN A 117 1.91 -11.93 -16.06
N ALA A 118 2.24 -10.65 -16.14
CA ALA A 118 1.37 -9.59 -15.65
C ALA A 118 0.03 -9.56 -16.42
N TYR A 119 0.06 -9.82 -17.73
CA TYR A 119 -1.16 -9.96 -18.53
C TYR A 119 -1.98 -11.18 -18.10
N LYS A 120 -1.35 -12.35 -17.87
CA LYS A 120 -2.04 -13.54 -17.35
C LYS A 120 -2.67 -13.29 -15.99
N ASP A 121 -1.97 -12.62 -15.08
CA ASP A 121 -2.48 -12.29 -13.75
C ASP A 121 -3.73 -11.39 -13.86
N LEU A 122 -3.71 -10.40 -14.75
CA LEU A 122 -4.88 -9.55 -15.02
C LEU A 122 -6.05 -10.36 -15.59
N MET A 123 -5.80 -11.24 -16.56
CA MET A 123 -6.87 -12.06 -17.15
C MET A 123 -7.48 -13.00 -16.11
N MET A 124 -6.66 -13.61 -15.26
CA MET A 124 -7.15 -14.43 -14.15
C MET A 124 -8.00 -13.61 -13.17
N GLU A 125 -7.54 -12.41 -12.81
CA GLU A 125 -8.29 -11.49 -11.94
C GLU A 125 -9.64 -11.11 -12.57
N MET A 126 -9.64 -10.76 -13.86
CA MET A 126 -10.85 -10.47 -14.64
C MET A 126 -11.81 -11.65 -14.68
N ASP A 127 -11.33 -12.85 -15.00
CA ASP A 127 -12.17 -14.06 -15.09
C ASP A 127 -12.84 -14.38 -13.74
N VAL A 128 -12.08 -14.27 -12.65
CA VAL A 128 -12.62 -14.47 -11.30
C VAL A 128 -13.67 -13.41 -10.98
N LEU A 129 -13.35 -12.12 -11.12
CA LEU A 129 -14.28 -11.06 -10.76
C LEU A 129 -15.53 -11.03 -11.66
N ALA A 130 -15.40 -11.36 -12.94
CA ALA A 130 -16.53 -11.45 -13.87
C ALA A 130 -17.46 -12.65 -13.56
N SER A 131 -16.95 -13.70 -12.92
CA SER A 131 -17.74 -14.86 -12.50
C SER A 131 -18.56 -14.62 -11.22
N ILE A 132 -18.20 -13.59 -10.44
CA ILE A 132 -18.84 -13.28 -9.15
C ILE A 132 -20.14 -12.50 -9.39
N PRO A 133 -21.31 -13.02 -8.96
CA PRO A 133 -22.55 -12.25 -8.98
C PRO A 133 -22.48 -11.05 -8.03
N HIS A 134 -23.30 -10.04 -8.28
CA HIS A 134 -23.35 -8.85 -7.45
C HIS A 134 -23.57 -9.17 -5.97
N HIS A 135 -22.69 -8.64 -5.12
CA HIS A 135 -22.76 -8.76 -3.66
C HIS A 135 -22.30 -7.46 -2.99
N PRO A 136 -23.00 -6.94 -1.96
CA PRO A 136 -22.71 -5.64 -1.34
C PRO A 136 -21.35 -5.51 -0.63
N ASN A 137 -20.63 -6.62 -0.44
CA ASN A 137 -19.32 -6.65 0.24
C ASN A 137 -18.20 -7.23 -0.62
N VAL A 138 -18.41 -7.35 -1.93
CA VAL A 138 -17.37 -7.74 -2.89
C VAL A 138 -17.35 -6.69 -3.99
N VAL A 139 -16.17 -6.16 -4.32
CA VAL A 139 -16.01 -5.14 -5.36
C VAL A 139 -16.53 -5.70 -6.69
N GLN A 140 -17.42 -4.95 -7.33
CA GLN A 140 -18.05 -5.38 -8.58
C GLN A 140 -17.13 -5.13 -9.78
N PHE A 141 -16.92 -6.16 -10.61
CA PHE A 141 -16.38 -5.98 -11.97
C PHE A 141 -17.42 -5.31 -12.86
N LEU A 142 -17.00 -4.24 -13.54
CA LEU A 142 -17.85 -3.44 -14.42
C LEU A 142 -17.55 -3.67 -15.90
N GLY A 143 -16.31 -4.02 -16.22
CA GLY A 143 -15.91 -4.32 -17.59
C GLY A 143 -14.42 -4.14 -17.85
N ALA A 144 -14.05 -4.21 -19.11
CA ALA A 144 -12.69 -3.96 -19.55
C ALA A 144 -12.62 -3.34 -20.94
N CYS A 145 -11.60 -2.51 -21.14
CA CYS A 145 -11.20 -2.00 -22.45
C CYS A 145 -9.92 -2.72 -22.89
N ILE A 146 -10.03 -3.50 -23.96
CA ILE A 146 -8.94 -4.33 -24.51
C ILE A 146 -8.55 -3.92 -25.95
N GLU A 147 -9.01 -2.76 -26.42
CA GLU A 147 -8.63 -2.20 -27.73
C GLU A 147 -7.13 -1.94 -27.84
N ASP A 148 -6.51 -1.45 -26.75
CA ASP A 148 -5.06 -1.36 -26.61
C ASP A 148 -4.55 -2.59 -25.86
N ILE A 149 -4.13 -3.59 -26.62
CA ILE A 149 -3.57 -4.85 -26.15
C ILE A 149 -2.34 -4.66 -25.24
N GLU A 150 -1.55 -3.62 -25.49
CA GLU A 150 -0.34 -3.37 -24.71
C GLU A 150 -0.66 -2.75 -23.34
N ASN A 151 -1.80 -2.06 -23.25
CA ASN A 151 -2.24 -1.37 -22.04
C ASN A 151 -3.74 -1.60 -21.77
N PRO A 152 -4.18 -2.86 -21.56
CA PRO A 152 -5.57 -3.14 -21.24
C PRO A 152 -5.97 -2.45 -19.94
N VAL A 153 -7.25 -2.13 -19.83
CA VAL A 153 -7.83 -1.46 -18.67
C VAL A 153 -8.97 -2.29 -18.14
N MET A 154 -8.89 -2.67 -16.87
CA MET A 154 -9.99 -3.27 -16.13
C MET A 154 -10.74 -2.19 -15.33
N PHE A 155 -12.06 -2.30 -15.27
CA PHE A 155 -12.94 -1.40 -14.55
C PHE A 155 -13.69 -2.09 -13.43
N GLU A 156 -13.61 -1.50 -12.25
CA GLU A 156 -14.21 -2.00 -11.01
C GLU A 156 -15.03 -0.90 -10.34
N GLU A 157 -15.94 -1.30 -9.46
CA GLU A 157 -16.68 -0.39 -8.58
C GLU A 157 -15.72 0.54 -7.82
N TYR A 158 -16.06 1.84 -7.79
CA TYR A 158 -15.34 2.79 -6.97
C TYR A 158 -15.87 2.80 -5.54
N VAL A 159 -15.10 2.22 -4.62
CA VAL A 159 -15.34 2.32 -3.18
C VAL A 159 -14.65 3.56 -2.62
N ASN A 160 -15.42 4.58 -2.30
CA ASN A 160 -14.90 5.82 -1.72
C ASN A 160 -14.64 5.63 -0.21
N GLY A 161 -13.41 5.29 0.14
CA GLY A 161 -13.00 5.16 1.53
C GLY A 161 -11.52 4.85 1.73
N PRO A 162 -11.03 4.95 2.98
CA PRO A 162 -9.69 4.51 3.35
C PRO A 162 -9.58 2.98 3.35
N THR A 163 -8.35 2.47 3.29
CA THR A 163 -8.09 1.05 3.55
C THR A 163 -8.09 0.78 5.06
N LEU A 164 -8.24 -0.49 5.47
CA LEU A 164 -8.03 -0.89 6.86
C LEU A 164 -6.62 -0.57 7.37
N GLU A 165 -5.63 -0.60 6.47
CA GLU A 165 -4.25 -0.20 6.79
C GLU A 165 -4.15 1.28 7.15
N SER A 166 -4.80 2.17 6.39
CA SER A 166 -4.89 3.60 6.72
C SER A 166 -5.54 3.79 8.09
N ILE A 167 -6.62 3.07 8.36
CA ILE A 167 -7.34 3.13 9.64
C ILE A 167 -6.45 2.73 10.82
N PHE A 168 -5.67 1.65 10.67
CA PHE A 168 -4.69 1.24 11.67
C PHE A 168 -3.59 2.30 11.84
N GLY A 169 -3.11 2.87 10.74
CA GLY A 169 -2.14 3.97 10.73
C GLY A 169 -2.61 5.17 11.57
N TRP A 170 -3.88 5.57 11.44
CA TRP A 170 -4.43 6.68 12.23
C TRP A 170 -4.47 6.40 13.73
N SER A 171 -4.75 5.15 14.12
CA SER A 171 -4.71 4.74 15.53
C SER A 171 -3.30 4.82 16.08
N LEU A 172 -2.30 4.42 15.27
CA LEU A 172 -0.89 4.53 15.65
C LEU A 172 -0.45 6.00 15.75
N ASP A 173 -0.89 6.86 14.85
CA ASP A 173 -0.62 8.30 14.89
C ASP A 173 -1.18 8.95 16.18
N LEU A 174 -2.36 8.52 16.64
CA LEU A 174 -2.91 8.98 17.93
C LEU A 174 -1.99 8.61 19.08
N LEU A 175 -1.58 7.34 19.14
CA LEU A 175 -0.72 6.85 20.22
C LEU A 175 0.65 7.53 20.19
N ARG A 176 1.21 7.80 19.00
CA ARG A 176 2.46 8.58 18.84
C ARG A 176 2.29 10.02 19.31
N ALA A 177 1.16 10.66 19.02
CA ALA A 177 0.89 12.01 19.49
C ALA A 177 0.80 12.05 21.02
N LEU A 178 0.11 11.09 21.63
CA LEU A 178 0.01 10.97 23.10
C LEU A 178 1.36 10.68 23.74
N ASP A 179 2.13 9.71 23.23
CA ASP A 179 3.48 9.42 23.69
C ASP A 179 4.38 10.65 23.65
N PHE A 180 4.33 11.40 22.54
CA PHE A 180 5.08 12.65 22.40
C PHE A 180 4.74 13.66 23.49
N LEU A 181 3.45 13.87 23.78
CA LEU A 181 2.97 14.79 24.82
C LEU A 181 3.33 14.33 26.23
N HIS A 182 3.13 13.04 26.50
CA HIS A 182 3.36 12.42 27.81
C HIS A 182 4.85 12.37 28.17
N CYS A 183 5.74 12.30 27.18
CA CYS A 183 7.19 12.32 27.37
C CYS A 183 7.81 13.73 27.39
N ARG A 184 7.03 14.82 27.33
CA ARG A 184 7.56 16.18 27.48
C ARG A 184 7.95 16.48 28.93
N ASN A 185 8.78 17.52 29.12
CA ASN A 185 9.04 18.12 30.42
C ASN A 185 8.81 19.65 30.34
N PRO A 186 7.72 20.18 30.95
CA PRO A 186 6.70 19.46 31.71
C PRO A 186 5.86 18.51 30.83
N MET A 187 5.35 17.43 31.44
CA MET A 187 4.45 16.48 30.77
C MET A 187 3.17 17.20 30.36
N ILE A 188 2.60 16.88 29.20
CA ILE A 188 1.34 17.46 28.75
C ILE A 188 0.27 16.37 28.72
N ILE A 189 -0.83 16.56 29.44
CA ILE A 189 -2.01 15.67 29.41
C ILE A 189 -3.12 16.39 28.65
N HIS A 190 -3.71 15.74 27.64
CA HIS A 190 -4.65 16.38 26.72
C HIS A 190 -6.04 16.56 27.33
N ARG A 191 -6.56 15.55 28.05
CA ARG A 191 -7.84 15.56 28.79
C ARG A 191 -9.13 15.69 27.97
N ASP A 192 -9.05 15.65 26.64
CA ASP A 192 -10.24 15.69 25.76
C ASP A 192 -9.99 14.95 24.44
N VAL A 193 -9.35 13.79 24.53
CA VAL A 193 -9.15 12.91 23.38
C VAL A 193 -10.50 12.33 22.95
N LYS A 194 -10.94 12.66 21.75
CA LYS A 194 -12.21 12.20 21.17
C LYS A 194 -12.16 12.32 19.65
N PRO A 195 -13.03 11.61 18.89
CA PRO A 195 -13.00 11.66 17.43
C PRO A 195 -13.12 13.06 16.84
N ALA A 196 -13.85 13.97 17.50
CA ALA A 196 -14.00 15.36 17.03
C ALA A 196 -12.70 16.20 17.14
N ASN A 197 -11.73 15.74 17.93
CA ASN A 197 -10.43 16.40 18.12
C ASN A 197 -9.32 15.69 17.33
N LEU A 198 -9.68 14.81 16.39
CA LEU A 198 -8.75 14.13 15.49
C LEU A 198 -9.05 14.56 14.07
N ILE A 199 -8.05 15.13 13.40
CA ILE A 199 -8.18 15.59 12.02
C ILE A 199 -7.27 14.77 11.11
N LEU A 200 -7.81 14.37 9.95
CA LEU A 200 -7.04 13.73 8.90
C LEU A 200 -6.48 14.78 7.94
N SER A 201 -5.26 14.57 7.48
CA SER A 201 -4.70 15.33 6.35
C SER A 201 -5.57 15.17 5.11
N LYS A 202 -5.44 16.10 4.16
CA LYS A 202 -6.24 16.11 2.92
C LYS A 202 -6.15 14.80 2.12
N ASP A 203 -5.00 14.15 2.18
CA ASP A 203 -4.70 12.87 1.53
C ASP A 203 -5.03 11.65 2.42
N LEU A 204 -5.59 11.87 3.62
CA LEU A 204 -5.97 10.85 4.58
C LEU A 204 -4.81 9.97 5.10
N ASN A 205 -3.57 10.41 4.92
CA ASN A 205 -2.37 9.62 5.29
C ASN A 205 -1.87 9.91 6.71
N ILE A 206 -2.18 11.09 7.26
CA ILE A 206 -1.70 11.52 8.58
C ILE A 206 -2.88 11.94 9.43
N MET A 207 -2.95 11.41 10.65
CA MET A 207 -3.89 11.87 11.66
C MET A 207 -3.18 12.81 12.65
N LYS A 208 -3.81 13.94 12.97
CA LYS A 208 -3.32 14.89 13.99
C LYS A 208 -4.34 15.09 15.11
N LEU A 209 -3.83 15.05 16.34
CA LEU A 209 -4.55 15.46 17.54
C LEU A 209 -4.59 17.00 17.61
N MET A 210 -5.78 17.56 17.84
CA MET A 210 -6.04 18.99 17.92
C MET A 210 -6.86 19.35 19.17
N ASP A 211 -7.05 20.65 19.39
CA ASP A 211 -7.82 21.23 20.49
C ASP A 211 -7.23 20.96 21.89
N PHE A 212 -6.21 21.77 22.22
CA PHE A 212 -5.52 21.73 23.50
C PHE A 212 -6.16 22.66 24.56
N GLY A 213 -7.38 23.15 24.33
CA GLY A 213 -8.04 24.10 25.25
C GLY A 213 -8.25 23.53 26.66
N MET A 214 -8.36 22.21 26.76
CA MET A 214 -8.48 21.48 28.03
C MET A 214 -7.17 20.85 28.48
N SER A 215 -6.06 21.04 27.76
CA SER A 215 -4.79 20.41 28.11
C SER A 215 -4.19 20.98 29.39
N LYS A 216 -3.31 20.23 30.04
CA LYS A 216 -2.56 20.71 31.21
C LYS A 216 -1.13 20.21 31.23
N ALA A 217 -0.21 21.14 31.47
CA ALA A 217 1.18 20.84 31.75
C ALA A 217 1.32 20.42 33.23
N VAL A 218 2.02 19.32 33.49
CA VAL A 218 2.27 18.76 34.83
C VAL A 218 3.77 18.57 34.97
N SER A 219 4.36 19.23 35.96
CA SER A 219 5.79 19.08 36.27
C SER A 219 6.07 17.78 37.02
N LEU A 220 7.32 17.31 37.01
CA LEU A 220 7.72 16.09 37.72
C LEU A 220 7.41 16.15 39.23
N SER A 221 7.52 17.33 39.85
CA SER A 221 7.20 17.54 41.26
C SER A 221 5.69 17.53 41.56
N GLU A 222 4.87 17.85 40.57
CA GLU A 222 3.41 17.81 40.70
C GLU A 222 2.86 16.40 40.49
N ARG A 223 3.56 15.54 39.74
CA ARG A 223 3.08 14.20 39.34
C ARG A 223 2.61 13.30 40.50
N GLU A 224 3.18 13.46 41.69
CA GLU A 224 2.83 12.68 42.89
C GLU A 224 1.83 13.38 43.82
N THR A 225 1.69 14.70 43.72
CA THR A 225 0.92 15.53 44.67
C THR A 225 -0.31 16.17 44.06
N SER A 226 -0.44 16.14 42.73
CA SER A 226 -1.41 16.97 42.05
C SER A 226 -2.81 16.38 42.08
N ILE A 227 -3.56 16.84 43.08
CA ILE A 227 -5.01 16.94 43.02
C ILE A 227 -5.32 17.87 41.85
N HIS A 228 -6.00 17.35 40.85
CA HIS A 228 -6.39 18.15 39.74
C HIS A 228 -7.90 18.31 39.71
N SER A 229 -8.37 19.49 40.10
CA SER A 229 -9.78 19.87 40.03
C SER A 229 -10.19 20.18 38.59
N GLY A 230 -11.31 19.59 38.14
CA GLY A 230 -11.97 19.99 36.89
C GLY A 230 -12.74 18.84 36.26
N PHE A 231 -14.07 18.92 36.30
CA PHE A 231 -14.93 18.07 35.47
C PHE A 231 -14.84 18.58 34.03
N THR A 232 -13.79 18.17 33.33
CA THR A 232 -13.46 18.68 32.00
C THR A 232 -13.26 17.53 31.03
N GLY A 233 -13.84 17.65 29.85
CA GLY A 233 -13.79 16.65 28.79
C GLY A 233 -15.19 16.26 28.30
N THR A 234 -15.24 15.35 27.35
CA THR A 234 -16.50 14.83 26.80
C THR A 234 -16.90 13.55 27.52
N PRO A 235 -18.03 13.48 28.26
CA PRO A 235 -18.34 12.39 29.20
C PRO A 235 -18.17 10.99 28.64
N LEU A 236 -18.54 10.80 27.37
CA LEU A 236 -18.46 9.52 26.67
C LEU A 236 -17.05 8.93 26.57
N TYR A 237 -16.01 9.76 26.64
CA TYR A 237 -14.61 9.36 26.50
C TYR A 237 -13.83 9.51 27.82
N MET A 238 -14.46 10.05 28.87
CA MET A 238 -13.79 10.29 30.15
C MET A 238 -13.52 8.99 30.89
N ALA A 239 -12.31 8.89 31.45
CA ALA A 239 -11.94 7.78 32.32
C ALA A 239 -12.75 7.81 33.64
N PRO A 240 -13.09 6.63 34.21
CA PRO A 240 -13.94 6.56 35.40
C PRO A 240 -13.35 7.31 36.60
N GLU A 241 -12.02 7.34 36.75
CA GLU A 241 -11.34 8.11 37.81
C GLU A 241 -11.52 9.62 37.65
N VAL A 242 -11.63 10.12 36.41
CA VAL A 242 -11.91 11.53 36.11
C VAL A 242 -13.36 11.88 36.46
N MET A 243 -14.27 10.92 36.30
CA MET A 243 -15.69 11.10 36.60
C MET A 243 -16.06 10.96 38.08
N LEU A 244 -15.45 10.00 38.77
CA LEU A 244 -15.84 9.57 40.12
C LEU A 244 -15.34 10.49 41.24
N THR A 245 -14.41 11.40 40.93
CA THR A 245 -13.72 12.18 41.95
C THR A 245 -13.87 13.68 41.71
N THR A 246 -14.37 14.40 42.72
CA THR A 246 -14.30 15.88 42.79
C THR A 246 -12.87 16.38 43.04
N VAL A 247 -11.98 15.46 43.45
CA VAL A 247 -10.59 15.65 43.85
C VAL A 247 -9.81 14.47 43.27
N GLY A 248 -9.62 14.47 41.94
CA GLY A 248 -9.00 13.36 41.22
C GLY A 248 -7.54 13.62 40.89
N HIS A 249 -6.67 12.64 41.18
CA HIS A 249 -5.35 12.57 40.57
C HIS A 249 -5.52 12.08 39.13
N TYR A 250 -5.78 12.97 38.17
CA TYR A 250 -5.75 12.58 36.77
C TYR A 250 -4.30 12.37 36.35
N THR A 251 -4.02 11.27 35.67
CA THR A 251 -2.70 10.95 35.10
C THR A 251 -2.79 10.92 33.59
N GLU A 252 -1.67 10.72 32.92
CA GLU A 252 -1.63 10.55 31.47
C GLU A 252 -2.45 9.33 30.99
N LYS A 253 -2.77 8.40 31.90
CA LYS A 253 -3.63 7.23 31.63
C LYS A 253 -5.06 7.57 31.25
N ALA A 254 -5.56 8.75 31.63
CA ALA A 254 -6.88 9.22 31.21
C ALA A 254 -6.96 9.42 29.69
N ASP A 255 -5.87 9.89 29.05
CA ASP A 255 -5.81 10.02 27.59
C ASP A 255 -5.77 8.63 26.92
N ILE A 256 -5.11 7.64 27.54
CA ILE A 256 -5.06 6.26 27.02
C ILE A 256 -6.44 5.59 27.09
N TYR A 257 -7.17 5.80 28.19
CA TYR A 257 -8.57 5.37 28.29
C TYR A 257 -9.41 5.98 27.17
N SER A 258 -9.33 7.29 27.00
CA SER A 258 -10.05 8.02 25.96
C SER A 258 -9.71 7.52 24.54
N ALA A 259 -8.42 7.28 24.27
CA ALA A 259 -7.94 6.71 23.01
C ALA A 259 -8.51 5.31 22.73
N SER A 260 -8.71 4.48 23.76
CA SER A 260 -9.33 3.16 23.58
C SER A 260 -10.75 3.24 23.03
N PHE A 261 -11.54 4.23 23.44
CA PHE A 261 -12.89 4.46 22.90
C PHE A 261 -12.87 5.04 21.48
N VAL A 262 -11.85 5.83 21.14
CA VAL A 262 -11.62 6.24 19.75
C VAL A 262 -11.31 5.01 18.89
N MET A 263 -10.41 4.13 19.32
CA MET A 263 -10.05 2.92 18.59
C MET A 263 -11.24 1.96 18.46
N TRP A 264 -12.06 1.84 19.51
CA TRP A 264 -13.31 1.09 19.44
C TRP A 264 -14.30 1.70 18.44
N TYR A 265 -14.43 3.03 18.40
CA TYR A 265 -15.27 3.73 17.42
C TYR A 265 -14.80 3.46 15.99
N ILE A 266 -13.49 3.48 15.78
CA ILE A 266 -12.85 3.15 14.51
C ILE A 266 -13.18 1.70 14.10
N ALA A 267 -13.09 0.74 15.02
CA ALA A 267 -13.31 -0.67 14.71
C ALA A 267 -14.79 -1.04 14.50
N VAL A 268 -15.71 -0.41 15.24
CA VAL A 268 -17.15 -0.76 15.24
C VAL A 268 -17.97 0.14 14.32
N GLY A 269 -17.49 1.34 14.00
CA GLY A 269 -18.20 2.33 13.17
C GLY A 269 -19.42 2.97 13.84
N LYS A 270 -19.67 2.67 15.12
CA LYS A 270 -20.76 3.25 15.93
C LYS A 270 -20.16 3.85 17.17
N ARG A 271 -20.71 4.97 17.69
CA ARG A 271 -20.27 5.56 18.97
C ARG A 271 -20.64 4.66 20.16
N PRO A 272 -19.91 4.74 21.29
CA PRO A 272 -20.08 3.84 22.43
C PRO A 272 -21.29 4.23 23.29
N THR A 273 -22.44 4.48 22.66
CA THR A 273 -23.64 5.06 23.29
C THR A 273 -24.33 4.12 24.29
N SER A 274 -24.14 2.81 24.16
CA SER A 274 -24.65 1.80 25.11
C SER A 274 -23.84 1.76 26.41
N LEU A 275 -22.60 2.23 26.37
CA LEU A 275 -21.70 2.41 27.51
C LEU A 275 -21.84 3.85 28.00
N SER A 276 -23.01 4.18 28.55
CA SER A 276 -23.15 5.49 29.18
C SER A 276 -22.10 5.60 30.31
N PRO A 277 -21.51 6.78 30.51
CA PRO A 277 -20.53 6.98 31.56
C PRO A 277 -21.06 6.55 32.94
N ASP A 278 -22.36 6.71 33.21
CA ASP A 278 -23.02 6.20 34.43
C ASP A 278 -23.06 4.67 34.53
N LYS A 279 -23.22 3.97 33.41
CA LYS A 279 -23.14 2.50 33.37
C LYS A 279 -21.71 2.02 33.57
N LEU A 280 -20.72 2.73 33.03
CA LEU A 280 -19.30 2.45 33.25
C LEU A 280 -18.90 2.72 34.70
N VAL A 281 -19.33 3.85 35.27
CA VAL A 281 -19.18 4.15 36.70
C VAL A 281 -19.87 3.07 37.54
N GLY A 282 -21.03 2.57 37.15
CA GLY A 282 -21.68 1.44 37.82
C GLY A 282 -20.86 0.14 37.84
N ILE A 283 -19.91 -0.03 36.92
CA ILE A 283 -18.96 -1.15 36.88
C ILE A 283 -17.80 -0.92 37.86
N PHE A 284 -17.42 0.32 38.18
CA PHE A 284 -16.30 0.65 39.07
C PHE A 284 -16.77 1.12 40.46
N ASP A 285 -16.20 0.60 41.55
CA ASP A 285 -16.47 1.19 42.87
C ASP A 285 -15.84 2.60 42.99
N ARG A 286 -16.17 3.36 44.05
CA ARG A 286 -15.60 4.70 44.31
C ARG A 286 -14.07 4.72 44.42
N ARG A 287 -13.39 3.56 44.39
CA ARG A 287 -11.94 3.38 44.42
C ARG A 287 -11.39 2.90 43.07
N GLY A 288 -12.19 2.91 42.01
CA GLY A 288 -11.78 2.49 40.66
C GLY A 288 -11.62 0.98 40.50
N LYS A 289 -12.14 0.16 41.42
CA LYS A 289 -12.03 -1.30 41.32
C LYS A 289 -13.22 -1.90 40.59
N TRP A 290 -12.96 -2.90 39.76
CA TRP A 290 -13.99 -3.64 39.03
C TRP A 290 -14.96 -4.32 40.01
N THR A 291 -16.24 -3.98 39.93
CA THR A 291 -17.28 -4.63 40.74
C THR A 291 -18.05 -5.61 39.88
N SER A 292 -17.96 -6.89 40.21
CA SER A 292 -18.71 -7.95 39.56
C SER A 292 -20.16 -7.98 40.05
N ARG A 293 -20.90 -6.86 39.98
CA ARG A 293 -22.35 -6.92 40.19
C ARG A 293 -23.00 -7.41 38.90
N ARG A 294 -23.09 -8.74 38.76
CA ARG A 294 -24.08 -9.38 37.88
C ARG A 294 -25.45 -8.84 38.28
N SER A 295 -26.10 -8.10 37.40
CA SER A 295 -27.51 -7.78 37.52
C SER A 295 -28.30 -9.08 37.66
N LYS A 296 -29.03 -9.24 38.77
CA LYS A 296 -30.15 -10.18 38.84
C LYS A 296 -31.33 -9.60 38.08
#